data_AF-A0A833REA6-F1
#
_entry.id   AF-A0A833REA6-F1
#
_cell.length_a   1.000
_cell.length_b   1.000
_cell.length_c   1.000
_cell.angle_alpha   90.00
_cell.angle_beta   90.00
_cell.angle_gamma   90.00
#
_symmetry.space_group_name_H-M   'P 1'
#
loop_
_entity.id
_entity.type
_entity.pdbx_description
1 polymer ?
#
loop_
_entity_poly.entity_id
_entity_poly.type
_entity_poly.pdbx_seq_one_letter_code
_entity_poly.pdbx_strand_id
1 'polypeptide(L)'
;MATHTLFLSPAILSKKYIILPRQLSLSSSASQIAVSCGTQPQRRRDHGLRWRCLADKSQVEWPHDGPHAPASLGDAENPELNSPVEESNGNAHITTVVTTKEELEEELVTSITSKEESGAPIMSNEESKEDSKLLKVKFNIVFVTAEAEPYSKTGGLADVCGSLPIALAAHGHRVMVVLPRYLNGKSDKVYDNTVDLGKRTKVTCFGAEHEVAFFHEYRENVDWVFVDHPSYRRPGNPYGDSHGAFGDNQFRFTLLSYAACEAPLVLELGGFNYGEKCIFVANDWHAGLVPVLLGAKYRPCGVYKDARCIAVIHNIAHQGVEPATTYENLGLPPDWYGALEWVFPHWARKHALDKGEAVNILKGAIVTADRIITVSQGWLVLRFYFLVHA
;
A
#
# COMPACT_ATOMS: atom_id res chain seq x y z
N MET A 1 -16.71 44.89 7.09
CA MET A 1 -17.65 44.05 6.31
C MET A 1 -17.47 42.61 6.79
N ALA A 2 -18.53 41.80 6.82
CA ALA A 2 -18.51 40.50 7.51
C ALA A 2 -17.78 39.41 6.70
N THR A 3 -17.03 38.56 7.41
CA THR A 3 -16.41 37.33 6.89
C THR A 3 -17.38 36.16 7.00
N HIS A 4 -17.74 35.53 5.88
CA HIS A 4 -18.44 34.24 5.88
C HIS A 4 -17.44 33.08 5.74
N THR A 5 -17.01 32.51 6.86
CA THR A 5 -16.32 31.23 6.90
C THR A 5 -17.36 30.11 6.92
N LEU A 6 -17.43 29.30 5.86
CA LEU A 6 -18.33 28.15 5.81
C LEU A 6 -17.77 26.99 6.63
N PHE A 7 -18.30 26.79 7.83
CA PHE A 7 -18.07 25.55 8.59
C PHE A 7 -18.76 24.37 7.90
N LEU A 8 -17.97 23.38 7.48
CA LEU A 8 -18.49 22.08 7.04
C LEU A 8 -18.65 21.15 8.26
N SER A 9 -19.83 20.54 8.40
CA SER A 9 -20.11 19.63 9.51
C SER A 9 -19.31 18.31 9.37
N PRO A 10 -18.80 17.72 10.48
CA PRO A 10 -18.06 16.45 10.46
C PRO A 10 -18.81 15.25 9.85
N ALA A 11 -20.15 15.31 9.77
CA ALA A 11 -21.02 14.19 9.40
C ALA A 11 -20.84 13.63 7.97
N ILE A 12 -20.05 14.28 7.11
CA ILE A 12 -19.92 13.93 5.68
C ILE A 12 -18.79 12.90 5.41
N LEU A 13 -17.88 12.65 6.35
CA LEU A 13 -16.63 11.89 6.09
C LEU A 13 -16.74 10.35 6.16
N SER A 14 -17.83 9.77 6.65
CA SER A 14 -17.88 8.34 7.05
C SER A 14 -18.13 7.30 5.94
N LYS A 15 -18.37 7.70 4.68
CA LYS A 15 -18.88 6.80 3.61
C LYS A 15 -17.99 6.65 2.36
N LYS A 16 -16.66 6.54 2.49
CA LYS A 16 -15.74 6.45 1.33
C LYS A 16 -14.70 5.32 1.30
N TYR A 17 -14.63 4.46 2.32
CA TYR A 17 -13.56 3.46 2.44
C TYR A 17 -14.09 2.02 2.32
N ILE A 18 -13.45 1.21 1.47
CA ILE A 18 -13.57 -0.25 1.49
C ILE A 18 -12.35 -0.82 2.22
N ILE A 19 -12.55 -1.83 3.07
CA ILE A 19 -11.49 -2.57 3.76
C ILE A 19 -11.41 -3.99 3.15
N LEU A 20 -10.27 -4.33 2.55
CA LEU A 20 -10.04 -5.70 2.04
C LEU A 20 -9.46 -6.61 3.14
N PRO A 21 -9.82 -7.90 3.18
CA PRO A 21 -9.12 -8.90 3.98
C PRO A 21 -7.79 -9.32 3.31
N ARG A 22 -6.84 -9.78 4.13
CA ARG A 22 -5.57 -10.35 3.67
C ARG A 22 -5.83 -11.56 2.76
N GLN A 23 -5.29 -11.55 1.54
CA GLN A 23 -5.26 -12.75 0.71
C GLN A 23 -4.24 -13.75 1.26
N LEU A 24 -4.61 -15.02 1.28
CA LEU A 24 -3.68 -16.13 1.52
C LEU A 24 -2.99 -16.44 0.19
N SER A 25 -1.65 -16.49 0.20
CA SER A 25 -0.85 -16.82 -0.97
C SER A 25 -1.06 -18.29 -1.37
N LEU A 26 -1.43 -18.53 -2.62
CA LEU A 26 -1.46 -19.87 -3.20
C LEU A 26 -0.04 -20.47 -3.23
N SER A 27 0.07 -21.75 -2.90
CA SER A 27 1.31 -22.52 -3.08
C SER A 27 1.59 -22.76 -4.56
N SER A 28 2.86 -22.74 -4.95
CA SER A 28 3.29 -22.97 -6.32
C SER A 28 3.21 -24.45 -6.70
N SER A 29 2.30 -24.78 -7.62
CA SER A 29 2.39 -25.99 -8.45
C SER A 29 2.07 -25.63 -9.90
N ALA A 30 3.02 -25.88 -10.80
CA ALA A 30 2.87 -25.58 -12.22
C ALA A 30 2.25 -26.77 -12.94
N SER A 31 0.99 -26.64 -13.35
CA SER A 31 0.27 -27.62 -14.17
C SER A 31 -0.13 -27.00 -15.50
N GLN A 32 0.45 -27.49 -16.60
CA GLN A 32 0.06 -27.09 -17.94
C GLN A 32 -1.35 -27.61 -18.26
N ILE A 33 -2.26 -26.73 -18.68
CA ILE A 33 -3.54 -27.13 -19.26
C ILE A 33 -3.60 -26.60 -20.69
N ALA A 34 -3.47 -27.50 -21.67
CA ALA A 34 -3.73 -27.19 -23.06
C ALA A 34 -5.24 -27.09 -23.30
N VAL A 35 -5.72 -25.95 -23.80
CA VAL A 35 -7.13 -25.79 -24.18
C VAL A 35 -7.31 -26.15 -25.65
N SER A 36 -8.17 -27.13 -25.91
CA SER A 36 -8.46 -27.65 -27.26
C SER A 36 -9.36 -26.71 -28.08
N CYS A 37 -9.34 -26.88 -29.40
CA CYS A 37 -10.10 -26.05 -30.33
C CYS A 37 -11.63 -26.31 -30.21
N GLY A 38 -12.43 -25.24 -30.11
CA GLY A 38 -13.88 -25.31 -29.99
C GLY A 38 -14.63 -24.22 -30.77
N THR A 39 -15.08 -24.57 -31.98
CA THR A 39 -16.23 -24.01 -32.75
C THR A 39 -16.50 -22.49 -32.78
N GLN A 40 -16.46 -21.91 -33.98
CA GLN A 40 -17.02 -20.60 -34.32
C GLN A 40 -18.57 -20.56 -34.22
N PRO A 41 -19.15 -19.35 -34.19
CA PRO A 41 -20.21 -18.99 -35.14
C PRO A 41 -19.82 -17.85 -36.09
N GLN A 42 -20.40 -17.84 -37.29
CA GLN A 42 -20.00 -16.99 -38.43
C GLN A 42 -20.67 -15.61 -38.43
N ARG A 43 -19.97 -14.57 -38.93
CA ARG A 43 -20.58 -13.44 -39.67
C ARG A 43 -19.74 -13.01 -40.88
N ARG A 44 -20.42 -12.81 -42.02
CA ARG A 44 -20.01 -12.15 -43.28
C ARG A 44 -20.27 -10.62 -43.17
N ARG A 45 -19.93 -9.70 -44.10
CA ARG A 45 -18.98 -9.46 -45.25
C ARG A 45 -19.14 -7.95 -45.56
N ASP A 46 -18.23 -7.17 -46.13
CA ASP A 46 -16.81 -7.30 -46.55
C ASP A 46 -15.99 -6.18 -45.84
N HIS A 47 -14.77 -5.70 -46.15
CA HIS A 47 -13.83 -5.70 -47.30
C HIS A 47 -12.37 -5.73 -46.73
N GLY A 48 -11.25 -5.84 -47.46
CA GLY A 48 -10.99 -5.82 -48.91
C GLY A 48 -9.81 -4.90 -49.27
N LEU A 49 -8.59 -5.23 -48.83
CA LEU A 49 -7.33 -4.59 -49.24
C LEU A 49 -6.21 -5.64 -49.30
N ARG A 50 -5.21 -5.42 -50.16
CA ARG A 50 -4.40 -6.51 -50.75
C ARG A 50 -2.92 -6.16 -50.81
N TRP A 51 -2.11 -6.74 -49.92
CA TRP A 51 -0.66 -6.67 -49.99
C TRP A 51 -0.05 -8.07 -50.09
N ARG A 52 0.69 -8.30 -51.17
CA ARG A 52 1.62 -9.44 -51.29
C ARG A 52 2.93 -9.03 -50.63
N CYS A 53 3.53 -9.92 -49.85
CA CYS A 53 4.98 -9.93 -49.65
C CYS A 53 5.53 -11.17 -50.33
N LEU A 54 6.67 -11.04 -51.01
CA LEU A 54 7.35 -12.16 -51.66
C LEU A 54 8.28 -12.83 -50.64
N ALA A 55 8.34 -14.16 -50.67
CA ALA A 55 9.40 -14.90 -50.00
C ALA A 55 10.62 -14.94 -50.93
N ASP A 56 11.82 -14.75 -50.36
CA ASP A 56 13.08 -15.12 -50.99
C ASP A 56 13.98 -15.85 -49.98
N LYS A 57 15.02 -16.54 -50.45
CA LYS A 57 15.72 -17.60 -49.71
C LYS A 57 17.22 -17.36 -49.55
N SER A 58 17.69 -17.48 -48.31
CA SER A 58 19.03 -17.95 -47.92
C SER A 58 18.92 -18.40 -46.46
N GLN A 59 19.29 -19.62 -46.01
CA GLN A 59 20.40 -20.53 -46.34
C GLN A 59 21.80 -19.94 -46.12
N VAL A 60 22.28 -20.15 -44.89
CA VAL A 60 23.68 -20.48 -44.55
C VAL A 60 23.62 -21.63 -43.53
N GLU A 61 24.55 -22.56 -43.57
CA GLU A 61 24.51 -23.83 -42.82
C GLU A 61 25.46 -23.84 -41.60
N TRP A 62 25.28 -24.84 -40.73
CA TRP A 62 26.17 -25.16 -39.61
C TRP A 62 27.21 -26.21 -40.03
N PRO A 63 28.41 -26.24 -39.43
CA PRO A 63 29.17 -27.46 -39.21
C PRO A 63 28.84 -28.07 -37.83
N HIS A 64 28.87 -29.40 -37.76
CA HIS A 64 28.74 -30.18 -36.53
C HIS A 64 30.11 -30.39 -35.86
N ASP A 65 30.12 -30.78 -34.58
CA ASP A 65 30.71 -32.07 -34.16
C ASP A 65 30.31 -32.46 -32.73
N GLY A 66 30.41 -33.76 -32.42
CA GLY A 66 30.24 -34.35 -31.08
C GLY A 66 31.21 -35.53 -30.94
N PRO A 67 30.94 -36.60 -30.17
CA PRO A 67 29.87 -36.83 -29.19
C PRO A 67 30.45 -37.11 -27.77
N HIS A 68 29.64 -37.60 -26.81
CA HIS A 68 29.91 -38.85 -26.05
C HIS A 68 28.89 -39.14 -24.92
N ALA A 69 28.57 -40.42 -24.77
CA ALA A 69 27.83 -41.14 -23.71
C ALA A 69 28.41 -42.59 -23.69
N PRO A 70 28.03 -43.57 -22.82
CA PRO A 70 26.79 -43.71 -22.03
C PRO A 70 26.91 -44.39 -20.63
N ALA A 71 25.75 -44.83 -20.07
CA ALA A 71 25.54 -46.01 -19.20
C ALA A 71 26.03 -45.99 -17.71
N SER A 72 25.45 -46.76 -16.76
CA SER A 72 24.11 -47.41 -16.65
C SER A 72 23.90 -48.12 -15.28
N LEU A 73 22.62 -48.34 -14.89
CA LEU A 73 22.09 -49.44 -14.03
C LEU A 73 22.44 -49.49 -12.53
N GLY A 74 21.51 -50.07 -11.73
CA GLY A 74 21.64 -50.22 -10.28
C GLY A 74 20.33 -50.47 -9.51
N ASP A 75 19.52 -51.45 -9.94
CA ASP A 75 18.20 -51.75 -9.37
C ASP A 75 18.24 -52.50 -8.01
N ALA A 76 17.22 -52.29 -7.18
CA ALA A 76 16.89 -53.12 -6.00
C ALA A 76 15.38 -53.01 -5.67
N GLU A 77 14.77 -54.10 -5.18
CA GLU A 77 13.32 -54.30 -5.19
C GLU A 77 12.56 -53.96 -3.88
N ASN A 78 11.23 -53.99 -3.99
CA ASN A 78 10.20 -53.75 -2.95
C ASN A 78 10.17 -54.89 -1.89
N PRO A 79 9.54 -54.73 -0.70
CA PRO A 79 8.07 -54.85 -0.65
C PRO A 79 7.31 -53.95 0.36
N GLU A 80 6.23 -53.36 -0.15
CA GLU A 80 4.88 -53.21 0.43
C GLU A 80 4.65 -53.17 1.96
N LEU A 81 3.91 -52.14 2.41
CA LEU A 81 2.90 -52.31 3.46
C LEU A 81 1.62 -51.55 3.11
N ASN A 82 0.49 -52.25 3.07
CA ASN A 82 -0.82 -51.71 2.68
C ASN A 82 -1.61 -51.13 3.86
N SER A 83 -2.19 -49.94 3.68
CA SER A 83 -3.51 -49.57 4.23
C SER A 83 -4.06 -48.32 3.52
N PRO A 84 -5.39 -48.21 3.29
CA PRO A 84 -5.95 -47.20 2.38
C PRO A 84 -6.16 -45.82 3.03
N VAL A 85 -6.13 -44.78 2.20
CA VAL A 85 -6.74 -43.47 2.48
C VAL A 85 -7.94 -43.31 1.55
N GLU A 86 -9.12 -43.02 2.11
CA GLU A 86 -10.36 -42.95 1.35
C GLU A 86 -10.49 -41.64 0.54
N GLU A 87 -10.82 -41.75 -0.74
CA GLU A 87 -11.24 -40.60 -1.56
C GLU A 87 -12.64 -40.11 -1.16
N SER A 88 -12.70 -39.32 -0.10
CA SER A 88 -13.94 -38.60 0.26
C SER A 88 -14.21 -37.48 -0.74
N ASN A 89 -15.05 -37.77 -1.74
CA ASN A 89 -15.56 -36.82 -2.74
C ASN A 89 -16.49 -35.76 -2.11
N GLY A 90 -15.92 -34.87 -1.30
CA GLY A 90 -16.58 -33.76 -0.65
C GLY A 90 -16.80 -32.60 -1.61
N ASN A 91 -17.88 -32.66 -2.40
CA ASN A 91 -18.27 -31.59 -3.32
C ASN A 91 -18.78 -30.35 -2.55
N ALA A 92 -17.84 -29.57 -2.00
CA ALA A 92 -18.12 -28.33 -1.28
C ALA A 92 -18.59 -27.24 -2.25
N HIS A 93 -19.90 -27.17 -2.48
CA HIS A 93 -20.52 -26.05 -3.18
C HIS A 93 -20.23 -24.75 -2.41
N ILE A 94 -19.33 -23.92 -2.94
CA ILE A 94 -19.07 -22.59 -2.40
C ILE A 94 -20.26 -21.71 -2.78
N THR A 95 -21.20 -21.56 -1.84
CA THR A 95 -22.27 -20.57 -1.95
C THR A 95 -21.66 -19.18 -1.79
N THR A 96 -21.51 -18.45 -2.91
CA THR A 96 -21.11 -17.05 -2.89
C THR A 96 -22.23 -16.21 -2.26
N VAL A 97 -22.14 -15.95 -0.97
CA VAL A 97 -23.08 -15.06 -0.26
C VAL A 97 -22.81 -13.62 -0.67
N VAL A 98 -23.47 -13.20 -1.75
CA VAL A 98 -23.63 -11.80 -2.13
C VAL A 98 -24.91 -11.29 -1.46
N THR A 99 -24.79 -10.78 -0.22
CA THR A 99 -25.91 -10.09 0.43
C THR A 99 -26.27 -8.87 -0.39
N THR A 100 -27.48 -8.87 -0.97
CA THR A 100 -28.00 -7.68 -1.67
C THR A 100 -28.51 -6.67 -0.66
N LYS A 101 -28.70 -5.44 -1.13
CA LYS A 101 -29.01 -4.30 -0.26
C LYS A 101 -30.36 -4.43 0.46
N GLU A 102 -31.29 -5.21 -0.08
CA GLU A 102 -32.64 -5.40 0.48
C GLU A 102 -32.66 -6.22 1.78
N GLU A 103 -31.84 -7.27 1.92
CA GLU A 103 -31.83 -8.15 3.10
C GLU A 103 -31.41 -7.42 4.39
N LEU A 104 -30.62 -6.35 4.27
CA LEU A 104 -30.17 -5.50 5.38
C LEU A 104 -31.18 -4.41 5.78
N GLU A 105 -32.24 -4.19 4.98
CA GLU A 105 -33.22 -3.12 5.25
C GLU A 105 -34.45 -3.66 6.03
N GLU A 106 -34.80 -4.94 5.93
CA GLU A 106 -35.92 -5.54 6.71
C GLU A 106 -35.61 -5.72 8.21
N GLU A 107 -34.40 -6.18 8.58
CA GLU A 107 -34.00 -6.30 10.01
C GLU A 107 -33.96 -4.93 10.71
N LEU A 108 -33.66 -3.85 9.97
CA LEU A 108 -33.58 -2.52 10.55
C LEU A 108 -34.99 -1.91 10.75
N VAL A 109 -35.86 -2.00 9.75
CA VAL A 109 -37.20 -1.38 9.76
C VAL A 109 -38.12 -1.98 10.83
N THR A 110 -38.02 -3.28 11.09
CA THR A 110 -38.83 -3.95 12.13
C THR A 110 -38.49 -3.51 13.56
N SER A 111 -37.32 -2.89 13.79
CA SER A 111 -36.91 -2.40 15.12
C SER A 111 -37.44 -1.00 15.49
N ILE A 112 -37.91 -0.22 14.51
CA ILE A 112 -38.16 1.23 14.65
C ILE A 112 -39.63 1.58 14.92
N THR A 113 -40.58 0.73 14.52
CA THR A 113 -42.02 1.06 14.40
C THR A 113 -42.84 0.96 15.70
N SER A 114 -42.22 0.85 16.88
CA SER A 114 -42.93 0.49 18.13
C SER A 114 -43.10 1.59 19.19
N LYS A 115 -42.65 2.84 18.94
CA LYS A 115 -42.76 3.94 19.93
C LYS A 115 -42.96 5.34 19.32
N GLU A 116 -44.21 5.70 19.04
CA GLU A 116 -44.61 7.11 18.92
C GLU A 116 -46.09 7.28 19.26
N GLU A 117 -46.42 7.95 20.38
CA GLU A 117 -47.66 8.75 20.50
C GLU A 117 -47.65 9.67 21.74
N SER A 118 -48.21 10.89 21.56
CA SER A 118 -48.66 11.91 22.53
C SER A 118 -47.80 13.14 22.85
N GLY A 119 -48.37 14.33 22.55
CA GLY A 119 -48.41 15.51 23.44
C GLY A 119 -47.15 16.37 23.64
N ALA A 120 -47.07 17.49 22.92
CA ALA A 120 -46.25 18.67 23.29
C ALA A 120 -47.08 19.65 24.17
N PRO A 121 -46.57 20.82 24.67
CA PRO A 121 -45.27 21.47 24.43
C PRO A 121 -44.60 22.15 25.68
N ILE A 122 -43.57 22.99 25.42
CA ILE A 122 -43.04 24.15 26.19
C ILE A 122 -41.55 24.03 26.59
N MET A 123 -40.87 25.18 26.56
CA MET A 123 -39.41 25.39 26.57
C MET A 123 -38.71 25.15 27.92
N SER A 124 -37.50 24.60 27.86
CA SER A 124 -36.38 24.97 28.73
C SER A 124 -35.05 24.70 28.00
N ASN A 125 -34.00 25.49 28.30
CA ASN A 125 -32.67 25.28 27.74
C ASN A 125 -32.03 24.01 28.34
N GLU A 126 -31.62 23.07 27.50
CA GLU A 126 -30.48 22.20 27.77
C GLU A 126 -29.56 22.19 26.55
N GLU A 127 -28.31 22.62 26.73
CA GLU A 127 -27.26 22.39 25.74
C GLU A 127 -26.95 20.90 25.72
N SER A 128 -27.25 20.23 24.60
CA SER A 128 -27.00 18.80 24.46
C SER A 128 -25.50 18.53 24.44
N LYS A 129 -24.95 18.23 25.62
CA LYS A 129 -23.57 17.73 25.77
C LYS A 129 -23.45 16.39 25.05
N GLU A 130 -22.91 16.43 23.85
CA GLU A 130 -22.28 15.26 23.24
C GLU A 130 -20.99 14.96 24.01
N ASP A 131 -21.13 14.38 25.21
CA ASP A 131 -20.03 13.75 25.95
C ASP A 131 -19.46 12.64 25.06
N SER A 132 -18.37 12.95 24.36
CA SER A 132 -17.80 12.06 23.36
C SER A 132 -17.36 10.75 24.02
N LYS A 133 -17.96 9.64 23.60
CA LYS A 133 -17.65 8.31 24.12
C LYS A 133 -16.26 7.88 23.64
N LEU A 134 -15.24 8.32 24.38
CA LEU A 134 -13.85 7.90 24.22
C LEU A 134 -13.77 6.38 24.09
N LEU A 135 -12.96 5.92 23.15
CA LEU A 135 -12.99 4.52 22.73
C LEU A 135 -12.52 3.59 23.84
N LYS A 136 -13.28 2.49 24.03
CA LYS A 136 -13.00 1.44 25.03
C LYS A 136 -11.66 0.72 24.82
N VAL A 137 -11.09 0.82 23.61
CA VAL A 137 -9.74 0.36 23.29
C VAL A 137 -8.97 1.52 22.65
N LYS A 138 -7.78 1.80 23.18
CA LYS A 138 -6.85 2.79 22.65
C LYS A 138 -5.74 2.09 21.86
N PHE A 139 -5.22 2.76 20.86
CA PHE A 139 -4.15 2.27 19.98
C PHE A 139 -3.08 3.35 19.82
N ASN A 140 -1.85 2.91 19.58
CA ASN A 140 -0.77 3.76 19.11
C ASN A 140 -0.78 3.68 17.58
N ILE A 141 -1.14 4.78 16.91
CA ILE A 141 -1.33 4.84 15.46
C ILE A 141 -0.22 5.69 14.85
N VAL A 142 0.42 5.20 13.79
CA VAL A 142 1.57 5.84 13.13
C VAL A 142 1.24 6.03 11.66
N PHE A 143 0.77 7.21 11.29
CA PHE A 143 0.60 7.61 9.89
C PHE A 143 1.98 7.85 9.26
N VAL A 144 2.14 7.42 8.02
CA VAL A 144 3.35 7.66 7.22
C VAL A 144 2.92 8.21 5.87
N THR A 145 3.42 9.39 5.49
CA THR A 145 2.92 10.14 4.32
C THR A 145 3.97 11.08 3.72
N ALA A 146 3.83 11.42 2.45
CA ALA A 146 4.58 12.51 1.80
C ALA A 146 3.92 13.88 1.99
N GLU A 147 2.64 13.93 2.37
CA GLU A 147 1.81 15.13 2.45
C GLU A 147 0.91 15.13 3.69
N ALA A 148 0.81 16.29 4.34
CA ALA A 148 -0.19 16.61 5.35
C ALA A 148 -0.31 18.14 5.48
N GLU A 149 -1.54 18.64 5.54
CA GLU A 149 -1.81 20.05 5.80
C GLU A 149 -1.40 20.42 7.25
N PRO A 150 -0.73 21.56 7.51
CA PRO A 150 -0.31 22.62 6.58
C PRO A 150 1.11 22.46 5.99
N TYR A 151 1.86 21.43 6.38
CA TYR A 151 3.31 21.33 6.13
C TYR A 151 3.69 21.00 4.68
N SER A 152 2.86 20.20 3.99
CA SER A 152 3.15 19.66 2.66
C SER A 152 1.84 19.29 1.96
N LYS A 153 1.55 19.95 0.83
CA LYS A 153 0.28 19.77 0.09
C LYS A 153 0.44 19.94 -1.42
N THR A 154 0.00 18.93 -2.15
CA THR A 154 -0.20 18.93 -3.62
C THR A 154 -1.63 18.51 -3.99
N GLY A 155 -2.26 17.66 -3.18
CA GLY A 155 -3.63 17.19 -3.42
C GLY A 155 -4.32 16.66 -2.16
N GLY A 156 -5.46 15.98 -2.35
CA GLY A 156 -6.34 15.54 -1.26
C GLY A 156 -5.74 14.55 -0.25
N LEU A 157 -4.57 13.96 -0.54
CA LEU A 157 -3.79 13.21 0.44
C LEU A 157 -3.43 14.10 1.64
N ALA A 158 -3.01 15.35 1.38
CA ALA A 158 -2.67 16.31 2.42
C ALA A 158 -3.85 16.65 3.33
N ASP A 159 -5.06 16.74 2.78
CA ASP A 159 -6.28 17.04 3.53
C ASP A 159 -6.70 15.85 4.41
N VAL A 160 -6.57 14.62 3.91
CA VAL A 160 -6.84 13.39 4.68
C VAL A 160 -5.80 13.23 5.80
N CYS A 161 -4.50 13.32 5.48
CA CYS A 161 -3.43 13.21 6.47
C CYS A 161 -3.33 14.43 7.40
N GLY A 162 -3.89 15.59 7.03
CA GLY A 162 -4.04 16.74 7.91
C GLY A 162 -5.15 16.58 8.95
N SER A 163 -6.26 15.93 8.58
CA SER A 163 -7.50 15.91 9.40
C SER A 163 -7.80 14.57 10.10
N LEU A 164 -7.57 13.43 9.46
CA LEU A 164 -7.87 12.11 10.02
C LEU A 164 -7.04 11.77 11.28
N PRO A 165 -5.73 12.12 11.36
CA PRO A 165 -4.95 11.91 12.59
C PRO A 165 -5.52 12.68 13.79
N ILE A 166 -5.95 13.93 13.59
CA ILE A 166 -6.56 14.77 14.62
C ILE A 166 -7.88 14.16 15.10
N ALA A 167 -8.73 13.71 14.16
CA ALA A 167 -9.98 13.05 14.49
C ALA A 167 -9.77 11.77 15.32
N LEU A 168 -8.74 10.98 15.01
CA LEU A 168 -8.39 9.78 15.78
C LEU A 168 -7.80 10.09 17.17
N ALA A 169 -6.99 11.15 17.28
CA ALA A 169 -6.48 11.63 18.56
C ALA A 169 -7.62 12.14 19.47
N ALA A 170 -8.60 12.85 18.91
CA ALA A 170 -9.80 13.30 19.64
C ALA A 170 -10.68 12.15 20.17
N HIS A 171 -10.64 10.97 19.53
CA HIS A 171 -11.30 9.76 20.04
C HIS A 171 -10.47 9.00 21.11
N GLY A 172 -9.30 9.51 21.48
CA GLY A 172 -8.46 9.01 22.56
C GLY A 172 -7.37 8.02 22.14
N HIS A 173 -7.08 7.88 20.84
CA HIS A 173 -5.89 7.18 20.36
C HIS A 173 -4.64 8.06 20.56
N ARG A 174 -3.45 7.44 20.62
CA ARG A 174 -2.17 8.16 20.57
C ARG A 174 -1.69 8.14 19.13
N VAL A 175 -1.54 9.30 18.49
CA VAL A 175 -1.38 9.38 17.03
C VAL A 175 -0.12 10.15 16.65
N MET A 176 0.77 9.48 15.92
CA MET A 176 1.95 10.06 15.28
C MET A 176 1.69 10.22 13.78
N VAL A 177 2.20 11.30 13.18
CA VAL A 177 2.28 11.47 11.72
C VAL A 177 3.73 11.69 11.34
N VAL A 178 4.31 10.72 10.65
CA VAL A 178 5.68 10.78 10.11
C VAL A 178 5.64 11.23 8.66
N LEU A 179 6.32 12.34 8.37
CA LEU A 179 6.43 12.93 7.04
C LEU A 179 7.83 13.57 6.85
N PRO A 180 8.30 13.80 5.61
CA PRO A 180 9.57 14.49 5.41
C PRO A 180 9.52 15.99 5.75
N ARG A 181 10.66 16.54 6.17
CA ARG A 181 10.82 17.98 6.42
C ARG A 181 11.21 18.71 5.13
N TYR A 182 10.22 19.15 4.36
CA TYR A 182 10.45 19.89 3.11
C TYR A 182 10.79 21.36 3.42
N LEU A 183 12.09 21.69 3.42
CA LEU A 183 12.57 23.06 3.61
C LEU A 183 12.99 23.67 2.27
N ASN A 184 12.37 24.78 1.90
CA ASN A 184 12.60 25.48 0.65
C ASN A 184 13.43 26.76 0.84
N GLY A 185 13.73 27.18 2.09
CA GLY A 185 14.64 28.30 2.35
C GLY A 185 14.81 28.68 3.82
N LYS A 186 14.97 29.98 4.08
CA LYS A 186 15.12 30.57 5.42
C LYS A 186 13.79 31.12 5.99
N SER A 187 12.66 30.69 5.45
CA SER A 187 11.35 31.33 5.68
C SER A 187 10.18 30.33 5.65
N ASP A 188 10.43 29.05 5.87
CA ASP A 188 9.41 27.99 5.87
C ASP A 188 8.65 27.98 7.21
N LYS A 189 7.91 29.08 7.46
CA LYS A 189 7.26 29.40 8.74
C LYS A 189 6.37 28.32 9.32
N VAL A 190 5.89 27.40 8.48
CA VAL A 190 5.08 26.25 8.89
C VAL A 190 5.85 25.30 9.81
N TYR A 191 7.18 25.34 9.79
CA TYR A 191 8.04 24.59 10.70
C TYR A 191 8.63 25.43 11.85
N ASP A 192 8.21 26.68 12.06
CA ASP A 192 8.77 27.57 13.12
C ASP A 192 8.56 27.00 14.54
N ASN A 193 7.49 26.22 14.74
CA ASN A 193 7.19 25.53 16.00
C ASN A 193 8.00 24.22 16.20
N THR A 194 8.75 23.76 15.20
CA THR A 194 9.38 22.42 15.25
C THR A 194 10.67 22.40 16.06
N VAL A 195 10.75 21.51 17.03
CA VAL A 195 11.95 21.27 17.84
C VAL A 195 12.79 20.15 17.25
N ASP A 196 14.13 20.29 17.29
CA ASP A 196 15.04 19.17 17.02
C ASP A 196 15.04 18.23 18.25
N LEU A 197 14.75 16.95 18.06
CA LEU A 197 14.76 15.98 19.17
C LEU A 197 16.17 15.55 19.57
N GLY A 198 17.21 15.96 18.84
CA GLY A 198 18.59 15.48 19.00
C GLY A 198 18.78 14.01 18.63
N LYS A 199 17.71 13.30 18.27
CA LYS A 199 17.69 11.91 17.83
C LYS A 199 18.09 11.83 16.35
N ARG A 200 18.94 10.87 16.03
CA ARG A 200 19.45 10.57 14.67
C ARG A 200 19.40 9.07 14.44
N THR A 201 19.08 8.67 13.22
CA THR A 201 19.02 7.26 12.80
C THR A 201 19.83 7.07 11.54
N LYS A 202 20.54 5.94 11.45
CA LYS A 202 21.33 5.53 10.27
C LYS A 202 20.53 4.55 9.42
N VAL A 203 20.37 4.86 8.14
CA VAL A 203 19.65 4.05 7.15
C VAL A 203 20.66 3.52 6.13
N THR A 204 20.81 2.20 6.05
CA THR A 204 21.67 1.56 5.05
C THR A 204 20.86 1.25 3.79
N CYS A 205 21.10 2.02 2.73
CA CYS A 205 20.41 1.91 1.44
C CYS A 205 21.28 2.58 0.35
N PHE A 206 20.98 2.37 -0.94
CA PHE A 206 21.66 3.02 -2.08
C PHE A 206 23.20 2.89 -2.04
N GLY A 207 23.70 1.75 -1.56
CA GLY A 207 25.13 1.45 -1.43
C GLY A 207 25.85 2.18 -0.28
N ALA A 208 25.14 2.94 0.56
CA ALA A 208 25.74 3.78 1.60
C ALA A 208 24.94 3.74 2.92
N GLU A 209 25.43 4.48 3.91
CA GLU A 209 24.72 4.77 5.17
C GLU A 209 24.33 6.25 5.19
N HIS A 210 23.05 6.53 5.43
CA HIS A 210 22.48 7.87 5.43
C HIS A 210 21.93 8.21 6.81
N GLU A 211 22.36 9.34 7.39
CA GLU A 211 21.80 9.82 8.65
C GLU A 211 20.53 10.64 8.42
N VAL A 212 19.43 10.24 9.05
CA VAL A 212 18.17 10.99 9.10
C VAL A 212 17.97 11.60 10.49
N ALA A 213 17.45 12.83 10.52
CA ALA A 213 17.14 13.56 11.74
C ALA A 213 15.64 13.60 12.00
N PHE A 214 15.25 13.66 13.28
CA PHE A 214 13.85 13.80 13.69
C PHE A 214 13.60 15.16 14.35
N PHE A 215 12.73 15.94 13.73
CA PHE A 215 12.11 17.12 14.33
C PHE A 215 10.68 16.79 14.77
N HIS A 216 10.12 17.56 15.70
CA HIS A 216 8.80 17.31 16.29
C HIS A 216 7.99 18.58 16.53
N GLU A 217 6.67 18.48 16.39
CA GLU A 217 5.70 19.43 16.92
C GLU A 217 4.51 18.65 17.49
N TYR A 218 4.09 18.96 18.71
CA TYR A 218 2.85 18.40 19.29
C TYR A 218 1.69 19.38 19.07
N ARG A 219 0.77 19.04 18.17
CA ARG A 219 -0.31 19.93 17.73
C ARG A 219 -1.62 19.15 17.61
N GLU A 220 -2.70 19.69 18.16
CA GLU A 220 -4.06 19.10 18.08
C GLU A 220 -4.14 17.64 18.61
N ASN A 221 -3.34 17.34 19.64
CA ASN A 221 -3.13 16.01 20.24
C ASN A 221 -2.47 14.97 19.32
N VAL A 222 -1.79 15.41 18.26
CA VAL A 222 -1.03 14.58 17.33
C VAL A 222 0.47 14.89 17.46
N ASP A 223 1.29 13.85 17.48
CA ASP A 223 2.75 13.93 17.38
C ASP A 223 3.17 14.05 15.91
N TRP A 224 3.42 15.27 15.43
CA TRP A 224 3.95 15.51 14.08
C TRP A 224 5.46 15.33 14.10
N VAL A 225 5.97 14.34 13.35
CA VAL A 225 7.38 13.93 13.35
C VAL A 225 7.96 14.11 11.95
N PHE A 226 8.91 15.04 11.82
CA PHE A 226 9.48 15.41 10.54
C PHE A 226 10.84 14.75 10.32
N VAL A 227 10.93 13.93 9.28
CA VAL A 227 12.16 13.27 8.84
C VAL A 227 12.98 14.25 8.02
N ASP A 228 14.08 14.74 8.58
CA ASP A 228 14.95 15.71 7.95
C ASP A 228 16.24 15.06 7.42
N HIS A 229 16.57 15.37 6.16
CA HIS A 229 17.73 14.90 5.41
C HIS A 229 17.94 15.87 4.23
N PRO A 230 19.18 16.15 3.78
CA PRO A 230 19.43 17.14 2.72
C PRO A 230 18.63 16.92 1.43
N SER A 231 18.28 15.68 1.07
CA SER A 231 17.47 15.40 -0.13
C SER A 231 16.00 15.85 -0.04
N TYR A 232 15.48 16.27 1.11
CA TYR A 232 14.17 16.91 1.23
C TYR A 232 14.23 18.44 1.14
N ARG A 233 15.40 19.04 1.35
CA ARG A 233 15.58 20.50 1.47
C ARG A 233 15.79 21.16 0.09
N ARG A 234 14.78 21.10 -0.78
CA ARG A 234 14.86 21.58 -2.18
C ARG A 234 13.57 22.30 -2.59
N PRO A 235 13.65 23.38 -3.41
CA PRO A 235 12.46 24.04 -3.92
C PRO A 235 11.65 23.14 -4.85
N GLY A 236 10.35 23.42 -4.95
CA GLY A 236 9.38 22.62 -5.71
C GLY A 236 8.28 22.08 -4.80
N ASN A 237 7.68 20.97 -5.21
CA ASN A 237 6.72 20.19 -4.43
C ASN A 237 7.40 18.88 -3.92
N PRO A 238 6.74 18.08 -3.08
CA PRO A 238 7.27 16.81 -2.57
C PRO A 238 7.87 15.85 -3.61
N TYR A 239 7.44 15.89 -4.88
CA TYR A 239 7.78 14.91 -5.92
C TYR A 239 8.61 15.48 -7.08
N GLY A 240 8.60 16.80 -7.30
CA GLY A 240 9.22 17.45 -8.44
C GLY A 240 9.23 18.98 -8.41
N ASP A 241 9.86 19.58 -9.42
CA ASP A 241 9.94 21.03 -9.64
C ASP A 241 9.48 21.41 -11.05
N SER A 242 9.88 22.58 -11.56
CA SER A 242 9.59 23.03 -12.94
C SER A 242 10.18 22.15 -14.05
N HIS A 243 11.14 21.28 -13.74
CA HIS A 243 11.81 20.39 -14.69
C HIS A 243 11.18 18.98 -14.71
N GLY A 244 10.26 18.69 -13.78
CA GLY A 244 9.55 17.41 -13.68
C GLY A 244 9.78 16.70 -12.35
N ALA A 245 9.53 15.38 -12.32
CA ALA A 245 9.71 14.57 -11.13
C ALA A 245 11.20 14.36 -10.81
N PHE A 246 11.55 14.37 -9.52
CA PHE A 246 12.93 14.15 -9.07
C PHE A 246 13.37 12.69 -9.27
N GLY A 247 14.51 12.47 -9.92
CA GLY A 247 15.05 11.12 -10.17
C GLY A 247 15.48 10.34 -8.91
N ASP A 248 15.71 11.03 -7.77
CA ASP A 248 16.02 10.39 -6.49
C ASP A 248 14.77 10.17 -5.61
N ASN A 249 13.57 10.20 -6.20
CA ASN A 249 12.31 9.97 -5.50
C ASN A 249 12.27 8.61 -4.76
N GLN A 250 12.74 7.53 -5.40
CA GLN A 250 12.82 6.21 -4.76
C GLN A 250 13.69 6.24 -3.49
N PHE A 251 14.86 6.90 -3.55
CA PHE A 251 15.77 7.08 -2.42
C PHE A 251 15.11 7.87 -1.28
N ARG A 252 14.50 9.01 -1.60
CA ARG A 252 13.81 9.88 -0.63
C ARG A 252 12.72 9.12 0.13
N PHE A 253 11.82 8.42 -0.56
CA PHE A 253 10.74 7.69 0.10
C PHE A 253 11.16 6.35 0.74
N THR A 254 12.32 5.81 0.35
CA THR A 254 13.02 4.76 1.11
C THR A 254 13.46 5.30 2.48
N LEU A 255 14.15 6.45 2.54
CA LEU A 255 14.55 7.07 3.81
C LEU A 255 13.35 7.35 4.73
N LEU A 256 12.25 7.89 4.19
CA LEU A 256 11.00 8.08 4.95
C LEU A 256 10.50 6.77 5.56
N SER A 257 10.45 5.70 4.78
CA SER A 257 9.90 4.41 5.22
C SER A 257 10.75 3.75 6.32
N TYR A 258 12.08 3.82 6.22
CA TYR A 258 12.98 3.38 7.30
C TYR A 258 12.85 4.26 8.55
N ALA A 259 12.89 5.58 8.39
CA ALA A 259 12.77 6.52 9.51
C ALA A 259 11.44 6.35 10.27
N ALA A 260 10.34 6.11 9.55
CA ALA A 260 9.03 5.85 10.13
C ALA A 260 8.93 4.50 10.88
N CYS A 261 9.75 3.51 10.52
CA CYS A 261 9.84 2.26 11.29
C CYS A 261 10.67 2.42 12.58
N GLU A 262 11.66 3.32 12.59
CA GLU A 262 12.50 3.56 13.78
C GLU A 262 11.85 4.55 14.77
N ALA A 263 11.14 5.58 14.27
CA ALA A 263 10.54 6.64 15.09
C ALA A 263 9.70 6.15 16.29
N PRO A 264 8.83 5.12 16.16
CA PRO A 264 8.04 4.64 17.30
C PRO A 264 8.87 3.95 18.38
N LEU A 265 10.07 3.46 18.04
CA LEU A 265 11.00 2.80 18.96
C LEU A 265 11.89 3.82 19.69
N VAL A 266 12.41 4.83 18.97
CA VAL A 266 13.51 5.68 19.47
C VAL A 266 13.09 7.07 20.00
N LEU A 267 11.86 7.52 19.73
CA LEU A 267 11.38 8.86 20.11
C LEU A 267 10.49 8.83 21.36
N GLU A 268 10.97 9.43 22.46
CA GLU A 268 10.33 9.45 23.79
C GLU A 268 9.30 10.60 23.92
N LEU A 269 8.36 10.68 22.97
CA LEU A 269 7.42 11.80 22.87
C LEU A 269 6.43 11.82 24.05
N GLY A 270 6.53 12.83 24.91
CA GLY A 270 5.78 12.85 26.18
C GLY A 270 6.36 11.93 27.27
N GLY A 271 7.64 11.58 27.18
CA GLY A 271 8.39 10.85 28.21
C GLY A 271 8.43 9.32 28.06
N PHE A 272 7.84 8.78 27.00
CA PHE A 272 7.91 7.34 26.65
C PHE A 272 7.70 7.13 25.15
N ASN A 273 8.28 6.07 24.59
CA ASN A 273 8.16 5.78 23.16
C ASN A 273 6.77 5.24 22.77
N TYR A 274 6.49 5.10 21.47
CA TYR A 274 5.26 4.47 20.98
C TYR A 274 5.33 2.93 21.06
N GLY A 275 6.54 2.38 21.02
CA GLY A 275 6.83 0.96 21.20
C GLY A 275 6.39 0.10 20.02
N GLU A 276 6.42 -1.22 20.23
CA GLU A 276 6.21 -2.19 19.14
C GLU A 276 4.74 -2.52 18.83
N LYS A 277 3.78 -1.99 19.60
CA LYS A 277 2.34 -2.33 19.45
C LYS A 277 1.58 -1.25 18.67
N CYS A 278 2.12 -0.90 17.51
CA CYS A 278 1.62 0.16 16.64
C CYS A 278 0.73 -0.34 15.49
N ILE A 279 -0.25 0.48 15.11
CA ILE A 279 -0.95 0.38 13.84
C ILE A 279 -0.33 1.41 12.88
N PHE A 280 0.45 0.94 11.92
CA PHE A 280 0.99 1.78 10.86
C PHE A 280 -0.08 2.05 9.79
N VAL A 281 -0.18 3.29 9.33
CA VAL A 281 -1.06 3.70 8.24
C VAL A 281 -0.19 4.28 7.14
N ALA A 282 0.17 3.44 6.17
CA ALA A 282 1.07 3.77 5.07
C ALA A 282 0.26 4.33 3.89
N ASN A 283 0.49 5.60 3.53
CA ASN A 283 -0.29 6.30 2.51
C ASN A 283 0.44 6.32 1.16
N ASP A 284 -0.18 5.65 0.17
CA ASP A 284 0.30 5.43 -1.19
C ASP A 284 1.74 4.85 -1.25
N TRP A 285 2.35 4.88 -2.43
CA TRP A 285 3.67 4.28 -2.66
C TRP A 285 4.79 4.95 -1.84
N HIS A 286 4.61 6.21 -1.43
CA HIS A 286 5.57 6.98 -0.62
C HIS A 286 5.90 6.33 0.73
N ALA A 287 4.94 5.58 1.30
CA ALA A 287 5.10 4.80 2.52
C ALA A 287 5.00 3.29 2.26
N GLY A 288 4.87 2.86 1.00
CA GLY A 288 4.56 1.46 0.65
C GLY A 288 5.66 0.45 1.04
N LEU A 289 6.88 0.93 1.32
CA LEU A 289 7.98 0.11 1.82
C LEU A 289 7.85 -0.19 3.33
N VAL A 290 7.05 0.55 4.10
CA VAL A 290 6.83 0.31 5.54
C VAL A 290 6.35 -1.12 5.86
N PRO A 291 5.24 -1.65 5.29
CA PRO A 291 4.80 -3.02 5.58
C PRO A 291 5.84 -4.07 5.13
N VAL A 292 6.60 -3.79 4.07
CA VAL A 292 7.70 -4.64 3.60
C VAL A 292 8.82 -4.67 4.64
N LEU A 293 9.25 -3.53 5.17
CA LEU A 293 10.29 -3.43 6.20
C LEU A 293 9.86 -4.13 7.51
N LEU A 294 8.60 -3.96 7.93
CA LEU A 294 8.05 -4.69 9.07
C LEU A 294 8.17 -6.21 8.86
N GLY A 295 7.86 -6.71 7.65
CA GLY A 295 8.00 -8.12 7.27
C GLY A 295 9.45 -8.61 7.17
N ALA A 296 10.32 -7.87 6.50
CA ALA A 296 11.66 -8.30 6.10
C ALA A 296 12.76 -8.03 7.14
N LYS A 297 12.68 -6.89 7.83
CA LYS A 297 13.75 -6.39 8.74
C LYS A 297 13.40 -6.61 10.21
N TYR A 298 12.19 -6.28 10.62
CA TYR A 298 11.85 -6.21 12.06
C TYR A 298 11.28 -7.52 12.62
N ARG A 299 10.21 -8.06 12.01
CA ARG A 299 9.53 -9.28 12.49
C ARG A 299 10.49 -10.50 12.61
N PRO A 300 11.45 -10.75 11.70
CA PRO A 300 12.42 -11.84 11.83
C PRO A 300 13.42 -11.64 12.99
N CYS A 301 13.86 -10.38 13.21
CA CYS A 301 14.69 -9.98 14.36
C CYS A 301 13.92 -9.95 15.69
N GLY A 302 12.62 -10.29 15.67
CA GLY A 302 11.77 -10.38 16.84
C GLY A 302 11.02 -9.10 17.21
N VAL A 303 11.23 -8.00 16.49
CA VAL A 303 10.63 -6.67 16.70
C VAL A 303 9.33 -6.53 15.92
N TYR A 304 8.36 -5.75 16.40
CA TYR A 304 7.10 -5.45 15.70
C TYR A 304 6.22 -6.68 15.39
N LYS A 305 6.32 -7.76 16.18
CA LYS A 305 5.46 -8.96 16.05
C LYS A 305 3.96 -8.63 16.17
N ASP A 306 3.61 -7.73 17.08
CA ASP A 306 2.23 -7.32 17.35
C ASP A 306 1.78 -6.12 16.48
N ALA A 307 2.72 -5.41 15.84
CA ALA A 307 2.37 -4.30 14.96
C ALA A 307 1.63 -4.77 13.70
N ARG A 308 0.71 -3.94 13.22
CA ARG A 308 -0.06 -4.18 11.99
C ARG A 308 0.08 -2.98 11.06
N CYS A 309 0.03 -3.20 9.76
CA CYS A 309 0.08 -2.13 8.78
C CYS A 309 -1.16 -2.11 7.88
N ILE A 310 -1.71 -0.92 7.68
CA ILE A 310 -2.80 -0.62 6.75
C ILE A 310 -2.21 0.18 5.58
N ALA A 311 -2.27 -0.36 4.37
CA ALA A 311 -1.95 0.38 3.16
C ALA A 311 -3.19 1.17 2.70
N VAL A 312 -3.07 2.50 2.59
CA VAL A 312 -4.14 3.39 2.13
C VAL A 312 -3.79 3.91 0.75
N ILE A 313 -4.66 3.66 -0.24
CA ILE A 313 -4.42 4.01 -1.64
C ILE A 313 -5.40 5.10 -2.07
N HIS A 314 -4.86 6.30 -2.29
CA HIS A 314 -5.57 7.45 -2.83
C HIS A 314 -5.47 7.49 -4.37
N ASN A 315 -4.35 7.02 -4.96
CA ASN A 315 -4.16 7.04 -6.40
C ASN A 315 -3.33 5.86 -6.94
N ILE A 316 -3.94 5.02 -7.79
CA ILE A 316 -3.28 3.86 -8.42
C ILE A 316 -2.46 4.21 -9.69
N ALA A 317 -2.39 5.48 -10.09
CA ALA A 317 -1.57 5.94 -11.22
C ALA A 317 -0.09 6.12 -10.84
N HIS A 318 0.22 6.40 -9.58
CA HIS A 318 1.59 6.52 -9.06
C HIS A 318 1.84 5.37 -8.10
N GLN A 319 2.69 4.42 -8.50
CA GLN A 319 2.90 3.16 -7.77
C GLN A 319 4.34 3.01 -7.24
N GLY A 320 5.20 4.01 -7.46
CA GLY A 320 6.63 3.92 -7.14
C GLY A 320 7.30 2.81 -7.94
N VAL A 321 7.34 2.96 -9.26
CA VAL A 321 7.88 1.94 -10.18
C VAL A 321 9.22 2.40 -10.74
N GLU A 322 10.24 1.59 -10.52
CA GLU A 322 11.62 1.81 -11.00
C GLU A 322 12.16 0.51 -11.63
N PRO A 323 13.24 0.55 -12.43
CA PRO A 323 13.85 -0.66 -13.00
C PRO A 323 14.24 -1.69 -11.94
N ALA A 324 14.12 -2.99 -12.25
CA ALA A 324 14.39 -4.07 -11.27
C ALA A 324 15.81 -4.03 -10.68
N THR A 325 16.79 -3.52 -11.45
CA THR A 325 18.16 -3.28 -11.00
C THR A 325 18.27 -2.36 -9.79
N THR A 326 17.25 -1.55 -9.51
CA THR A 326 17.22 -0.67 -8.32
C THR A 326 16.90 -1.41 -7.02
N TYR A 327 16.54 -2.70 -7.04
CA TYR A 327 16.15 -3.44 -5.83
C TYR A 327 17.24 -3.45 -4.75
N GLU A 328 18.51 -3.64 -5.14
CA GLU A 328 19.65 -3.66 -4.22
C GLU A 328 19.82 -2.34 -3.45
N ASN A 329 19.38 -1.22 -4.04
CA ASN A 329 19.40 0.08 -3.38
C ASN A 329 18.40 0.18 -2.21
N LEU A 330 17.38 -0.68 -2.15
CA LEU A 330 16.34 -0.60 -1.12
C LEU A 330 16.78 -1.14 0.25
N GLY A 331 17.97 -1.75 0.36
CA GLY A 331 18.50 -2.27 1.63
C GLY A 331 17.75 -3.49 2.18
N LEU A 332 17.03 -4.21 1.32
CA LEU A 332 16.24 -5.40 1.65
C LEU A 332 17.01 -6.72 1.42
N PRO A 333 16.69 -7.80 2.17
CA PRO A 333 17.20 -9.14 1.91
C PRO A 333 16.79 -9.67 0.51
N PRO A 334 17.66 -10.35 -0.26
CA PRO A 334 17.37 -10.77 -1.64
C PRO A 334 16.12 -11.65 -1.83
N ASP A 335 15.76 -12.45 -0.83
CA ASP A 335 14.55 -13.29 -0.82
C ASP A 335 13.24 -12.49 -0.85
N TRP A 336 13.28 -11.20 -0.52
CA TRP A 336 12.13 -10.29 -0.59
C TRP A 336 11.95 -9.64 -1.97
N TYR A 337 12.76 -9.98 -2.98
CA TYR A 337 12.61 -9.42 -4.34
C TYR A 337 11.21 -9.67 -4.91
N GLY A 338 10.70 -10.91 -4.82
CA GLY A 338 9.37 -11.28 -5.32
C GLY A 338 8.19 -10.52 -4.68
N ALA A 339 8.39 -9.92 -3.48
CA ALA A 339 7.39 -9.04 -2.89
C ALA A 339 7.23 -7.75 -3.72
N LEU A 340 8.32 -7.15 -4.21
CA LEU A 340 8.33 -5.90 -4.98
C LEU A 340 8.35 -6.10 -6.50
N GLU A 341 8.76 -7.28 -6.96
CA GLU A 341 8.86 -7.64 -8.38
C GLU A 341 7.60 -7.30 -9.16
N TRP A 342 7.77 -6.70 -10.34
CA TRP A 342 6.72 -6.39 -11.28
C TRP A 342 7.23 -6.55 -12.71
N VAL A 343 6.57 -7.38 -13.52
CA VAL A 343 6.93 -7.55 -14.94
C VAL A 343 5.83 -6.96 -15.80
N PHE A 344 6.16 -5.92 -16.58
CA PHE A 344 5.19 -5.34 -17.51
C PHE A 344 4.74 -6.36 -18.58
N PRO A 345 3.50 -6.30 -19.09
CA PRO A 345 3.09 -7.17 -20.18
C PRO A 345 3.79 -6.80 -21.50
N HIS A 346 3.87 -7.73 -22.45
CA HIS A 346 4.58 -7.55 -23.74
C HIS A 346 4.09 -6.35 -24.58
N TRP A 347 2.84 -5.90 -24.41
CA TRP A 347 2.31 -4.72 -25.11
C TRP A 347 2.74 -3.38 -24.47
N ALA A 348 3.28 -3.41 -23.24
CA ALA A 348 3.73 -2.22 -22.50
C ALA A 348 5.25 -2.02 -22.55
N ARG A 349 5.98 -2.84 -23.31
CA ARG A 349 7.44 -2.72 -23.50
C ARG A 349 7.80 -1.44 -24.26
N LYS A 350 8.84 -0.74 -23.83
CA LYS A 350 9.26 0.56 -24.37
C LYS A 350 10.17 0.45 -25.61
N HIS A 351 10.90 -0.65 -25.76
CA HIS A 351 11.80 -0.91 -26.90
C HIS A 351 12.06 -2.42 -27.09
N ALA A 352 12.69 -2.81 -28.19
CA ALA A 352 12.90 -4.22 -28.55
C ALA A 352 13.70 -5.04 -27.51
N LEU A 353 14.62 -4.40 -26.77
CA LEU A 353 15.39 -5.03 -25.69
C LEU A 353 14.76 -4.82 -24.29
N ASP A 354 13.54 -4.28 -24.22
CA ASP A 354 12.89 -4.00 -22.93
C ASP A 354 12.28 -5.30 -22.37
N LYS A 355 12.97 -5.87 -21.40
CA LYS A 355 12.44 -6.96 -20.59
C LYS A 355 11.37 -6.49 -19.60
N GLY A 356 11.23 -5.18 -19.38
CA GLY A 356 10.32 -4.50 -18.43
C GLY A 356 10.21 -5.19 -17.07
N GLU A 357 11.36 -5.63 -16.55
CA GLU A 357 11.58 -6.08 -15.18
C GLU A 357 11.66 -4.82 -14.29
N ALA A 358 10.78 -4.70 -13.29
CA ALA A 358 10.67 -3.54 -12.43
C ALA A 358 10.51 -3.92 -10.95
N VAL A 359 10.79 -2.97 -10.05
CA VAL A 359 10.28 -2.96 -8.67
C VAL A 359 9.09 -2.02 -8.58
N ASN A 360 8.07 -2.41 -7.83
CA ASN A 360 6.83 -1.64 -7.64
C ASN A 360 6.52 -1.55 -6.14
N ILE A 361 6.76 -0.36 -5.56
CA ILE A 361 6.65 -0.14 -4.10
C ILE A 361 5.20 -0.26 -3.62
N LEU A 362 4.20 0.15 -4.41
CA LEU A 362 2.78 0.01 -4.05
C LEU A 362 2.32 -1.46 -4.12
N LYS A 363 2.79 -2.23 -5.10
CA LYS A 363 2.56 -3.68 -5.17
C LYS A 363 3.20 -4.38 -3.96
N GLY A 364 4.42 -4.00 -3.59
CA GLY A 364 5.06 -4.43 -2.34
C GLY A 364 4.19 -4.18 -1.10
N ALA A 365 3.59 -2.99 -1.00
CA ALA A 365 2.64 -2.65 0.08
C ALA A 365 1.39 -3.54 0.09
N ILE A 366 0.80 -3.77 -1.09
CA ILE A 366 -0.41 -4.58 -1.27
C ILE A 366 -0.16 -6.06 -0.92
N VAL A 367 1.02 -6.60 -1.22
CA VAL A 367 1.42 -7.97 -0.89
C VAL A 367 1.68 -8.16 0.61
N THR A 368 2.12 -7.11 1.33
CA THR A 368 2.68 -7.24 2.69
C THR A 368 1.85 -6.60 3.81
N ALA A 369 0.89 -5.71 3.50
CA ALA A 369 0.04 -5.08 4.49
C ALA A 369 -1.00 -6.04 5.11
N ASP A 370 -1.35 -5.80 6.38
CA ASP A 370 -2.35 -6.59 7.11
C ASP A 370 -3.79 -6.24 6.67
N ARG A 371 -4.01 -5.02 6.15
CA ARG A 371 -5.24 -4.53 5.50
C ARG A 371 -4.93 -3.53 4.39
N ILE A 372 -5.84 -3.42 3.42
CA ILE A 372 -5.80 -2.42 2.36
C ILE A 372 -7.08 -1.58 2.41
N ILE A 373 -6.94 -0.28 2.25
CA ILE A 373 -8.01 0.71 2.16
C ILE A 373 -7.89 1.49 0.84
N THR A 374 -9.02 1.73 0.17
CA THR A 374 -9.08 2.49 -1.10
C THR A 374 -10.16 3.58 -1.06
N VAL A 375 -9.90 4.75 -1.63
CA VAL A 375 -10.73 5.97 -1.47
C VAL A 375 -12.05 6.05 -2.27
N SER A 376 -12.41 5.04 -3.06
CA SER A 376 -13.78 4.95 -3.60
C SER A 376 -14.16 3.52 -3.99
N GLN A 377 -15.47 3.23 -3.92
CA GLN A 377 -16.03 1.94 -4.32
C GLN A 377 -15.89 1.67 -5.84
N GLY A 378 -15.87 2.72 -6.67
CA GLY A 378 -15.78 2.60 -8.13
C GLY A 378 -14.37 2.32 -8.67
N TRP A 379 -13.31 2.63 -7.91
CA TRP A 379 -11.93 2.37 -8.34
C TRP A 379 -11.58 0.86 -8.36
N LEU A 380 -12.22 0.08 -7.48
CA LEU A 380 -11.81 -1.29 -7.17
C LEU A 380 -12.11 -2.26 -8.32
N VAL A 381 -13.27 -2.11 -8.97
CA VAL A 381 -13.80 -3.07 -9.96
C VAL A 381 -12.97 -3.13 -11.26
N LEU A 382 -12.32 -2.04 -11.67
CA LEU A 382 -11.72 -1.92 -13.01
C LEU A 382 -10.20 -2.04 -13.09
N ARG A 383 -9.47 -2.03 -11.96
CA ARG A 383 -7.98 -2.05 -11.97
C ARG A 383 -7.30 -3.00 -10.98
N PHE A 384 -7.94 -3.37 -9.86
CA PHE A 384 -7.28 -4.25 -8.88
C PHE A 384 -7.00 -5.65 -9.41
N TYR A 385 -7.88 -6.19 -10.25
CA TYR A 385 -7.75 -7.55 -10.81
C TYR A 385 -6.43 -7.73 -11.60
N PHE A 386 -5.99 -6.69 -12.31
CA PHE A 386 -4.75 -6.66 -13.10
C PHE A 386 -3.47 -6.49 -12.27
N LEU A 387 -3.55 -6.12 -10.98
CA LEU A 387 -2.38 -5.91 -10.12
C LEU A 387 -2.07 -7.14 -9.22
N VAL A 388 -3.01 -8.09 -9.16
CA VAL A 388 -2.93 -9.32 -8.34
C VAL A 388 -2.68 -10.57 -9.19
N HIS A 389 -2.96 -10.50 -10.50
CA HIS A 389 -2.85 -11.63 -11.44
C HIS A 389 -1.91 -11.32 -12.62
N ALA A 390 -0.90 -10.49 -12.39
CA ALA A 390 0.19 -10.15 -13.31
C ALA A 390 1.52 -10.11 -12.55
#